data_AF-A0A0B6ZBX7-F1
#
_entry.id   AF-A0A0B6ZBX7-F1
#
_cell.length_a   1.000
_cell.length_b   1.000
_cell.length_c   1.000
_cell.angle_alpha   90.00
_cell.angle_beta   90.00
_cell.angle_gamma   90.00
#
_symmetry.space_group_name_H-M   'P 1'
#
loop_
_entity.id
_entity.type
_entity.pdbx_description
1 polymer ?
#
loop_
_entity_poly.entity_id
_entity_poly.type
_entity_poly.pdbx_seq_one_letter_code
_entity_poly.pdbx_strand_id
1 'polypeptide(L)'
;VQLKDQMLFCDGCDKGYHMSCHNPSIIKKPSGTWECSECRLENLSLQRTEFMSRQGTHHTVSHESAPPTPAESPVPTNLASGDLHLPTKPYYLGEGKYPDASGWSVNDVVEYLTSAGFKEEAKVFRDQEIDGVALLLLKRTDVLKGLNLKLGPA
;
A
#
# COMPACT_ATOMS: atom_id res chain seq x y z
N VAL A 1 -10.99 35.60 -9.22
CA VAL A 1 -11.74 34.70 -8.31
C VAL A 1 -11.02 33.37 -8.27
N GLN A 2 -10.40 33.04 -7.14
CA GLN A 2 -9.45 31.94 -6.97
C GLN A 2 -10.23 30.69 -6.56
N LEU A 3 -10.69 29.90 -7.54
CA LEU A 3 -11.50 28.68 -7.32
C LEU A 3 -10.66 27.43 -6.98
N LYS A 4 -9.36 27.59 -6.69
CA LYS A 4 -8.39 26.48 -6.72
C LYS A 4 -8.31 25.61 -5.45
N ASP A 5 -8.98 25.98 -4.36
CA ASP A 5 -8.80 25.29 -3.07
C ASP A 5 -10.12 24.71 -2.51
N GLN A 6 -11.00 24.21 -3.37
CA GLN A 6 -12.14 23.43 -2.87
C GLN A 6 -11.68 22.01 -2.52
N MET A 7 -11.71 21.72 -1.21
CA MET A 7 -11.44 20.42 -0.61
C MET A 7 -12.72 19.60 -0.52
N LEU A 8 -12.65 18.32 -0.90
CA LEU A 8 -13.73 17.34 -0.83
C LEU A 8 -13.35 16.27 0.19
N PHE A 9 -14.32 15.88 1.01
CA PHE A 9 -14.18 14.75 1.91
C PHE A 9 -14.83 13.54 1.27
N CYS A 10 -14.15 12.40 1.32
CA CYS A 10 -14.68 11.15 0.79
C CYS A 10 -15.71 10.58 1.77
N ASP A 11 -16.87 10.13 1.28
CA ASP A 11 -17.88 9.49 2.13
C ASP A 11 -17.52 8.03 2.49
N GLY A 12 -16.62 7.40 1.73
CA GLY A 12 -16.14 6.04 1.95
C GLY A 12 -14.89 5.90 2.83
N CYS A 13 -14.22 7.02 3.18
CA CYS A 13 -13.04 7.00 4.05
C CYS A 13 -12.75 8.38 4.66
N ASP A 14 -11.91 8.44 5.70
CA ASP A 14 -11.61 9.68 6.44
C ASP A 14 -10.67 10.67 5.71
N LYS A 15 -10.49 10.55 4.39
CA LYS A 15 -9.52 11.35 3.62
C LYS A 15 -10.19 12.56 2.94
N GLY A 16 -9.49 13.69 2.97
CA GLY A 16 -9.85 14.89 2.22
C GLY A 16 -8.92 15.13 1.03
N TYR A 17 -9.48 15.61 -0.08
CA TYR A 17 -8.78 15.82 -1.35
C TYR A 17 -9.08 17.20 -1.90
N HIS A 18 -8.06 17.95 -2.31
CA HIS A 18 -8.29 19.08 -3.21
C HIS A 18 -8.80 18.56 -4.55
N MET A 19 -9.78 19.24 -5.13
CA MET A 19 -10.33 18.90 -6.44
C MET A 19 -9.25 18.74 -7.52
N SER A 20 -8.22 19.60 -7.51
CA SER A 20 -7.09 19.55 -8.45
C SER A 20 -6.09 18.42 -8.17
N CYS A 21 -5.88 18.05 -6.91
CA CYS A 21 -4.89 17.06 -6.49
C CYS A 21 -5.43 15.61 -6.48
N HIS A 22 -6.75 15.42 -6.58
CA HIS A 22 -7.33 14.10 -6.77
C HIS A 22 -6.93 13.54 -8.15
N ASN A 23 -6.74 12.22 -8.26
CA ASN A 23 -6.46 11.56 -9.53
C ASN A 23 -7.62 10.59 -9.88
N PRO A 24 -8.41 10.86 -10.93
CA PRO A 24 -8.33 12.00 -11.86
C PRO A 24 -8.79 13.32 -11.22
N SER A 25 -8.26 14.46 -11.69
CA SER A 25 -8.64 15.77 -11.15
C SER A 25 -10.12 16.05 -11.35
N ILE A 26 -10.75 16.60 -10.33
CA ILE A 26 -12.18 16.84 -10.26
C ILE A 26 -12.44 18.25 -10.76
N ILE A 27 -13.02 18.37 -11.95
CA ILE A 27 -13.21 19.67 -12.62
C ILE A 27 -14.40 20.44 -12.04
N LYS A 28 -15.42 19.72 -11.55
CA LYS A 28 -16.64 20.29 -10.96
C LYS A 28 -16.96 19.59 -9.66
N LYS A 29 -17.38 20.36 -8.66
CA LYS A 29 -17.79 19.81 -7.37
C LYS A 29 -18.89 18.76 -7.60
N PRO A 30 -18.71 17.52 -7.12
CA PRO A 30 -19.73 16.49 -7.23
C PRO A 30 -20.97 16.89 -6.44
N SER A 31 -22.14 16.52 -6.95
CA SER A 31 -23.42 16.70 -6.25
C SER A 31 -23.85 15.38 -5.63
N GLY A 32 -24.21 15.39 -4.36
CA GLY A 32 -24.56 14.18 -3.61
C GLY A 32 -23.33 13.53 -2.98
N THR A 33 -23.41 12.23 -2.76
CA THR A 33 -22.31 11.45 -2.16
C THR A 33 -21.15 11.34 -3.14
N TRP A 34 -19.94 11.44 -2.61
CA TRP A 34 -18.72 11.34 -3.39
C TRP A 34 -17.70 10.43 -2.70
N GLU A 35 -17.25 9.43 -3.44
CA GLU A 35 -16.19 8.52 -3.04
C GLU A 35 -14.93 8.79 -3.88
N CYS A 36 -13.77 8.72 -3.24
CA CYS A 36 -12.48 8.87 -3.89
C CYS A 36 -12.16 7.67 -4.81
N SER A 37 -11.18 7.84 -5.69
CA SER A 37 -10.75 6.79 -6.62
C SER A 37 -10.26 5.52 -5.92
N GLU A 38 -9.65 5.63 -4.75
CA GLU A 38 -9.21 4.47 -3.94
C GLU A 38 -10.41 3.62 -3.47
N CYS A 39 -11.40 4.24 -2.81
CA CYS A 39 -12.61 3.55 -2.35
C CYS A 39 -13.38 2.94 -3.54
N ARG A 40 -13.43 3.64 -4.68
CA ARG A 40 -14.12 3.13 -5.87
C ARG A 40 -13.43 1.88 -6.45
N LEU A 41 -12.09 1.83 -6.45
CA LEU A 41 -11.33 0.67 -6.92
C LEU A 41 -11.43 -0.52 -5.96
N GLU A 42 -11.48 -0.26 -4.66
CA GLU A 42 -11.68 -1.30 -3.64
C GLU A 42 -13.05 -1.97 -3.78
N ASN A 43 -14.12 -1.18 -3.98
CA ASN A 43 -15.47 -1.70 -4.25
C ASN A 43 -15.53 -2.57 -5.53
N LEU A 44 -14.80 -2.20 -6.58
CA LEU A 44 -14.70 -3.01 -7.81
C LEU A 44 -13.92 -4.31 -7.61
N SER A 45 -12.96 -4.32 -6.67
CA SER A 45 -12.15 -5.50 -6.35
C SER A 45 -12.95 -6.52 -5.54
N LEU A 46 -13.81 -6.05 -4.62
CA LEU A 46 -14.72 -6.89 -3.84
C LEU A 46 -15.86 -7.49 -4.69
N GLN A 47 -16.34 -6.77 -5.72
CA GLN A 47 -17.31 -7.32 -6.68
C GLN A 47 -16.72 -8.43 -7.57
N ARG A 48 -15.38 -8.47 -7.75
CA ARG A 48 -14.71 -9.53 -8.50
C ARG A 48 -14.61 -10.84 -7.71
N THR A 49 -14.52 -10.76 -6.39
CA THR A 49 -14.40 -11.94 -5.52
C THR A 49 -15.72 -12.68 -5.28
N GLU A 50 -16.89 -12.02 -5.44
CA GLU A 50 -18.19 -12.69 -5.28
C GLU A 50 -18.51 -13.71 -6.39
N PHE A 51 -17.89 -13.60 -7.57
CA PHE A 51 -18.08 -14.57 -8.67
C PHE A 51 -17.21 -15.83 -8.56
N MET A 52 -16.13 -15.81 -7.77
CA MET A 52 -15.23 -16.97 -7.61
C MET A 52 -15.61 -17.87 -6.42
N SER A 53 -16.61 -17.48 -5.62
CA SER A 53 -16.97 -18.19 -4.39
C SER A 53 -17.91 -19.40 -4.56
N ARG A 54 -18.13 -19.92 -5.79
CA ARG A 54 -19.06 -21.04 -6.01
C ARG A 54 -18.48 -22.34 -6.55
N GLN A 55 -17.22 -22.42 -6.96
CA GLN A 55 -16.64 -23.69 -7.38
C GLN A 55 -15.19 -23.80 -6.89
N GLY A 56 -15.00 -24.54 -5.80
CA GLY A 56 -13.68 -24.95 -5.35
C GLY A 56 -13.13 -26.05 -6.24
N THR A 57 -11.88 -25.91 -6.70
CA THR A 57 -10.99 -27.02 -7.04
C THR A 57 -9.54 -26.55 -6.88
N HIS A 58 -8.73 -27.34 -6.18
CA HIS A 58 -7.28 -27.23 -6.16
C HIS A 58 -6.73 -27.37 -7.58
N HIS A 59 -5.84 -26.48 -8.03
CA HIS A 59 -4.68 -26.88 -8.83
C HIS A 59 -3.59 -25.79 -8.95
N THR A 60 -2.38 -26.32 -8.86
CA THR A 60 -1.01 -25.83 -9.10
C THR A 60 -0.76 -24.78 -10.18
N VAL A 61 0.09 -23.80 -9.79
CA VAL A 61 1.12 -23.02 -10.52
C VAL A 61 1.03 -22.91 -12.05
N SER A 62 1.02 -21.68 -12.58
CA SER A 62 1.80 -21.28 -13.77
C SER A 62 1.88 -19.75 -13.90
N HIS A 63 3.04 -19.33 -14.41
CA HIS A 63 3.54 -17.99 -14.74
C HIS A 63 2.67 -17.19 -15.74
N GLU A 64 3.01 -15.89 -15.88
CA GLU A 64 2.55 -14.91 -16.91
C GLU A 64 1.17 -14.28 -16.66
N SER A 65 0.94 -12.96 -16.62
CA SER A 65 1.63 -11.78 -17.16
C SER A 65 1.32 -10.56 -16.28
N ALA A 66 2.30 -9.67 -16.07
CA ALA A 66 2.08 -8.41 -15.35
C ALA A 66 1.22 -7.43 -16.17
N PRO A 67 0.27 -6.71 -15.56
CA PRO A 67 -0.43 -5.60 -16.22
C PRO A 67 0.51 -4.39 -16.42
N PRO A 68 0.30 -3.55 -17.46
CA PRO A 68 1.16 -2.40 -17.71
C PRO A 68 1.04 -1.37 -16.58
N THR A 69 2.19 -0.93 -16.07
CA THR A 69 2.36 0.22 -15.19
C THR A 69 1.82 1.50 -15.85
N PRO A 70 0.95 2.30 -15.19
CA PRO A 70 0.65 3.65 -15.66
C PRO A 70 1.84 4.57 -15.34
N ALA A 71 2.46 5.03 -16.43
CA ALA A 71 3.30 6.22 -16.64
C ALA A 71 3.90 6.96 -15.44
N GLU A 72 5.22 7.12 -15.54
CA GLU A 72 6.12 7.94 -14.74
C GLU A 72 5.68 9.40 -14.62
N SER A 73 5.87 9.97 -13.42
CA SER A 73 5.98 11.43 -13.23
C SER A 73 7.25 11.94 -13.92
N PRO A 74 7.23 13.17 -14.48
CA PRO A 74 8.24 13.65 -15.42
C PRO A 74 9.61 13.84 -14.75
N VAL A 75 10.63 13.19 -15.31
CA VAL A 75 12.03 13.45 -15.00
C VAL A 75 12.41 14.82 -15.57
N PRO A 76 12.94 15.77 -14.79
CA PRO A 76 13.49 16.99 -15.34
C PRO A 76 14.74 16.65 -16.17
N THR A 77 14.62 16.84 -17.48
CA THR A 77 15.69 16.72 -18.46
C THR A 77 16.60 17.93 -18.32
N ASN A 78 17.56 17.89 -17.41
CA ASN A 78 18.79 18.69 -17.45
C ASN A 78 19.70 18.28 -16.29
N LEU A 79 20.55 17.27 -16.51
CA LEU A 79 21.95 17.42 -16.14
C LEU A 79 22.80 16.43 -16.93
N ALA A 80 23.83 16.99 -17.56
CA ALA A 80 24.73 16.31 -18.46
C ALA A 80 25.48 15.15 -17.78
N SER A 81 25.69 14.11 -18.58
CA SER A 81 26.67 13.02 -18.49
C SER A 81 27.72 13.10 -17.37
N GLY A 82 27.69 12.13 -16.47
CA GLY A 82 28.81 11.79 -15.58
C GLY A 82 28.35 11.11 -14.29
N ASP A 83 28.51 9.79 -14.21
CA ASP A 83 28.58 8.98 -12.98
C ASP A 83 27.42 9.05 -11.96
N LEU A 84 26.24 8.50 -12.31
CA LEU A 84 25.30 8.02 -11.29
C LEU A 84 25.14 6.50 -11.39
N HIS A 85 25.91 5.80 -10.56
CA HIS A 85 25.56 4.46 -10.11
C HIS A 85 24.17 4.53 -9.47
N LEU A 86 23.11 4.20 -10.23
CA LEU A 86 21.79 4.02 -9.66
C LEU A 86 21.78 2.64 -8.96
N PRO A 87 21.56 2.56 -7.63
CA PRO A 87 21.49 1.28 -6.95
C PRO A 87 20.28 0.52 -7.50
N THR A 88 20.50 -0.70 -7.97
CA THR A 88 19.47 -1.64 -8.45
C THR A 88 18.53 -2.13 -7.33
N LYS A 89 18.63 -1.58 -6.11
CA LYS A 89 17.83 -1.97 -4.95
C LYS A 89 16.93 -0.81 -4.52
N PRO A 90 15.62 -1.04 -4.30
CA PRO A 90 14.70 0.00 -3.86
C PRO A 90 15.21 0.61 -2.55
N TYR A 91 15.12 1.93 -2.44
CA TYR A 91 15.66 2.79 -1.39
C TYR A 91 15.28 2.42 0.06
N TYR A 92 14.31 1.52 0.27
CA TYR A 92 14.01 0.94 1.59
C TYR A 92 14.97 -0.18 2.01
N LEU A 93 15.71 -0.78 1.08
CA LEU A 93 16.73 -1.81 1.31
C LEU A 93 18.15 -1.21 1.31
N GLY A 94 18.28 0.04 1.78
CA GLY A 94 19.55 0.74 1.86
C GLY A 94 20.62 -0.08 2.59
N GLU A 95 21.73 -0.32 1.91
CA GLU A 95 23.00 -0.88 2.41
C GLU A 95 22.89 -2.08 3.37
N GLY A 96 21.89 -2.95 3.20
CA GLY A 96 21.81 -4.20 3.97
C GLY A 96 21.50 -4.03 5.47
N LYS A 97 20.91 -2.90 5.88
CA LYS A 97 20.51 -2.70 7.29
C LYS A 97 19.31 -3.55 7.72
N TYR A 98 18.51 -4.01 6.76
CA TYR A 98 17.31 -4.79 7.03
C TYR A 98 17.36 -6.09 6.23
N PRO A 99 17.06 -7.23 6.87
CA PRO A 99 17.04 -8.52 6.19
C PRO A 99 15.90 -8.58 5.16
N ASP A 100 16.05 -9.42 4.14
CA ASP A 100 14.99 -9.71 3.19
C ASP A 100 13.95 -10.62 3.86
N ALA A 101 12.72 -10.12 3.97
CA ALA A 101 11.60 -10.82 4.59
C ALA A 101 10.80 -11.68 3.59
N SER A 102 11.13 -11.68 2.29
CA SER A 102 10.34 -12.37 1.25
C SER A 102 10.13 -13.87 1.49
N GLY A 103 11.02 -14.52 2.24
CA GLY A 103 10.95 -15.94 2.60
C GLY A 103 10.67 -16.22 4.08
N TRP A 104 10.29 -15.22 4.88
CA TRP A 104 10.09 -15.39 6.31
C TRP A 104 8.79 -16.12 6.64
N SER A 105 8.86 -17.05 7.59
CA SER A 105 7.69 -17.59 8.27
C SER A 105 7.16 -16.62 9.33
N VAL A 106 5.97 -16.90 9.87
CA VAL A 106 5.42 -16.15 11.02
C VAL A 106 6.42 -16.14 12.18
N ASN A 107 7.13 -17.24 12.44
CA ASN A 107 8.12 -17.29 13.52
C ASN A 107 9.31 -16.36 13.25
N ASP A 108 9.81 -16.30 12.02
CA ASP A 108 10.93 -15.42 11.66
C ASP A 108 10.54 -13.94 11.82
N VAL A 109 9.32 -13.58 11.42
CA VAL A 109 8.75 -12.24 11.63
C VAL A 109 8.71 -11.90 13.13
N VAL A 110 8.20 -12.83 13.95
CA VAL A 110 8.05 -12.65 15.39
C VAL A 110 9.40 -12.54 16.10
N GLU A 111 10.37 -13.38 15.75
CA GLU A 111 11.73 -13.35 16.30
C GLU A 111 12.41 -12.03 15.96
N TYR A 112 12.31 -11.59 14.71
CA TYR A 112 12.87 -10.32 14.27
C TYR A 112 12.27 -9.13 15.03
N LEU A 113 10.94 -9.01 15.08
CA LEU A 113 10.25 -7.93 15.79
C LEU A 113 10.59 -7.94 17.30
N THR A 114 10.66 -9.12 17.90
CA THR A 114 11.05 -9.29 19.32
C THR A 114 12.49 -8.82 19.55
N SER A 115 13.43 -9.19 18.68
CA SER A 115 14.84 -8.78 18.76
C SER A 115 15.02 -7.27 18.57
N ALA A 116 14.16 -6.64 17.77
CA ALA A 116 14.13 -5.21 17.55
C ALA A 116 13.44 -4.43 18.70
N GLY A 117 12.88 -5.12 19.70
CA GLY A 117 12.27 -4.53 20.90
C GLY A 117 10.74 -4.43 20.87
N PHE A 118 10.07 -4.87 19.80
CA PHE A 118 8.62 -4.77 19.60
C PHE A 118 7.90 -6.04 20.08
N LYS A 119 8.05 -6.37 21.36
CA LYS A 119 7.60 -7.66 21.91
C LYS A 119 6.08 -7.83 21.90
N GLU A 120 5.35 -6.76 22.22
CA GLU A 120 3.89 -6.79 22.29
C GLU A 120 3.30 -6.83 20.87
N GLU A 121 3.88 -6.06 19.95
CA GLU A 121 3.54 -6.07 18.53
C GLU A 121 3.81 -7.46 17.93
N ALA A 122 4.96 -8.06 18.23
CA ALA A 122 5.33 -9.37 17.71
C ALA A 122 4.28 -10.44 18.08
N LYS A 123 3.68 -10.34 19.27
CA LYS A 123 2.58 -11.21 19.67
C LYS A 123 1.35 -11.03 18.77
N VAL A 124 0.99 -9.79 18.44
CA VAL A 124 -0.11 -9.51 17.50
C VAL A 124 0.18 -10.11 16.12
N PHE A 125 1.40 -9.97 15.62
CA PHE A 125 1.80 -10.56 14.33
C PHE A 125 1.72 -12.09 14.34
N ARG A 126 2.04 -12.73 15.48
CA ARG A 126 1.82 -14.17 15.66
C ARG A 126 0.34 -14.53 15.65
N ASP A 127 -0.47 -13.84 16.45
CA ASP A 127 -1.90 -14.14 16.61
C ASP A 127 -2.69 -13.93 15.30
N GLN A 128 -2.20 -13.03 14.45
CA GLN A 128 -2.76 -12.77 13.11
C GLN A 128 -2.07 -13.54 11.98
N GLU A 129 -1.18 -14.48 12.31
CA GLU A 129 -0.48 -15.34 11.35
C GLU A 129 0.23 -14.55 10.22
N ILE A 130 0.85 -13.42 10.57
CA ILE A 130 1.52 -12.56 9.59
C ILE A 130 2.92 -13.10 9.29
N ASP A 131 3.06 -13.67 8.09
CA ASP A 131 4.33 -14.12 7.53
C ASP A 131 5.08 -12.99 6.80
N GLY A 132 6.24 -13.31 6.22
CA GLY A 132 7.09 -12.33 5.54
C GLY A 132 6.46 -11.69 4.31
N VAL A 133 5.68 -12.47 3.55
CA VAL A 133 4.99 -11.96 2.36
C VAL A 133 3.88 -11.00 2.76
N ALA A 134 3.07 -11.38 3.76
CA ALA A 134 2.06 -10.51 4.33
C ALA A 134 2.69 -9.24 4.91
N LEU A 135 3.78 -9.34 5.67
CA LEU A 135 4.53 -8.22 6.24
C LEU A 135 4.95 -7.19 5.18
N LEU A 136 5.43 -7.65 4.01
CA LEU A 136 5.83 -6.79 2.90
C LEU A 136 4.65 -6.11 2.19
N LEU A 137 3.45 -6.67 2.30
CA LEU A 137 2.22 -6.16 1.68
C LEU A 137 1.38 -5.30 2.64
N LEU A 138 1.70 -5.30 3.93
CA LEU A 138 1.00 -4.48 4.93
C LEU A 138 1.09 -3.00 4.57
N LYS A 139 -0.07 -2.35 4.56
CA LYS A 139 -0.20 -0.91 4.42
C LYS A 139 -0.31 -0.27 5.79
N ARG A 140 -0.06 1.05 5.85
CA ARG A 140 -0.24 1.86 7.06
C ARG A 140 -1.65 1.68 7.66
N THR A 141 -2.68 1.54 6.83
CA THR A 141 -4.06 1.30 7.29
C THR A 141 -4.21 -0.03 8.02
N ASP A 142 -3.56 -1.07 7.53
CA ASP A 142 -3.66 -2.43 8.08
C ASP A 142 -3.00 -2.46 9.46
N VAL A 143 -1.85 -1.78 9.60
CA VAL A 143 -1.13 -1.65 10.87
C VAL A 143 -1.92 -0.83 11.90
N LEU A 144 -2.52 0.30 11.48
CA LEU A 144 -3.20 1.20 12.42
C LEU A 144 -4.63 0.78 12.77
N LYS A 145 -5.37 0.22 11.81
CA LYS A 145 -6.79 -0.16 11.99
C LYS A 145 -6.96 -1.67 12.17
N GLY A 146 -6.17 -2.49 11.48
CA GLY A 146 -6.26 -3.96 11.54
C GLY A 146 -5.46 -4.59 12.68
N LEU A 147 -4.25 -4.08 12.96
CA LEU A 147 -3.38 -4.60 14.04
C LEU A 147 -3.58 -3.89 15.39
N ASN A 148 -4.42 -2.85 15.44
CA ASN A 148 -4.68 -2.03 16.63
C ASN A 148 -3.41 -1.48 17.32
N LEU A 149 -2.35 -1.24 16.55
CA LEU A 149 -1.11 -0.70 17.08
C LEU A 149 -1.25 0.80 17.34
N LYS A 150 -1.19 1.17 18.62
CA LYS A 150 -1.25 2.57 19.05
C LYS A 150 0.08 3.24 18.75
N LEU A 151 0.09 4.13 17.77
CA LEU A 151 1.19 5.08 17.64
C LEU A 151 1.18 5.98 18.88
N GLY A 152 2.23 5.88 19.71
CA GLY A 152 2.44 6.80 20.82
C GLY A 152 2.63 8.24 20.33
N PRO A 153 2.59 9.25 21.23
CA PRO A 153 2.89 10.63 20.86
C PRO A 153 4.30 10.73 20.27
N ALA A 154 4.40 11.44 19.15
CA ALA A 154 5.66 11.72 18.45
C ALA A 154 6.59 12.65 19.25
#